data_AF-A0A1F4XIW0-F1
#
_entry.id   AF-A0A1F4XIW0-F1
#
_cell.length_a   1.000
_cell.length_b   1.000
_cell.length_c   1.000
_cell.angle_alpha   90.00
_cell.angle_beta   90.00
_cell.angle_gamma   90.00
#
_symmetry.space_group_name_H-M   'P 1'
#
loop_
_entity.id
_entity.type
_entity.pdbx_description
1 polymer ?
#
loop_
_entity_poly.entity_id
_entity_poly.type
_entity_poly.pdbx_seq_one_letter_code
_entity_poly.pdbx_strand_id
1 'polypeptide(L)'
;MKKKSKGPITDNRKKSIPKEEKSKAYKAILRFVLLFIGLLILLIILFSLTADKFLSPTIDKIEIATAHIVGLVLNIFGMGAQVSQKFLSLKNFSVEIIAECTGLFEIFIFLAAMLAYPASFKKKLWGVFLGIPFIFLVNILRMVVITVVSNYRPSAFEFMHLYFWQVALILILLSAWILWIEKIVKSERF
;
A
#
# COMPACT_ATOMS: atom_id res chain seq x y z
N MET A 1 11.73 60.13 -33.01
CA MET A 1 11.82 59.56 -31.64
C MET A 1 10.47 58.92 -31.29
N LYS A 2 10.31 57.59 -31.45
CA LYS A 2 9.05 56.86 -31.22
C LYS A 2 8.88 56.58 -29.71
N LYS A 3 7.83 57.12 -29.08
CA LYS A 3 7.42 56.72 -27.72
C LYS A 3 6.60 55.43 -27.78
N LYS A 4 7.04 54.43 -27.01
CA LYS A 4 6.49 53.08 -26.91
C LYS A 4 5.02 53.10 -26.47
N SER A 5 4.17 52.44 -27.25
CA SER A 5 2.86 51.93 -26.85
C SER A 5 3.03 50.91 -25.73
N LYS A 6 2.45 51.18 -24.56
CA LYS A 6 2.25 50.19 -23.50
C LYS A 6 0.98 49.41 -23.83
N GLY A 7 1.12 48.22 -24.40
CA GLY A 7 0.03 47.24 -24.45
C GLY A 7 -0.28 46.73 -23.04
N PRO A 8 -1.54 46.44 -22.68
CA PRO A 8 -1.86 45.84 -21.39
C PRO A 8 -1.48 44.36 -21.43
N ILE A 9 -0.47 43.99 -20.63
CA ILE A 9 -0.03 42.61 -20.43
C ILE A 9 -0.91 41.97 -19.35
N THR A 10 -1.74 41.02 -19.82
CA THR A 10 -2.32 39.86 -19.14
C THR A 10 -3.20 40.09 -17.91
N ASP A 11 -4.51 40.14 -18.16
CA ASP A 11 -5.54 39.69 -17.22
C ASP A 11 -5.42 38.17 -17.03
N ASN A 12 -4.70 37.77 -15.99
CA ASN A 12 -4.60 36.39 -15.54
C ASN A 12 -5.90 36.00 -14.80
N ARG A 13 -7.00 35.95 -15.55
CA ARG A 13 -8.31 35.52 -15.08
C ARG A 13 -8.17 34.08 -14.57
N LYS A 14 -8.13 33.90 -13.25
CA LYS A 14 -8.49 32.65 -12.57
C LYS A 14 -9.88 32.27 -13.07
N LYS A 15 -9.98 31.52 -14.17
CA LYS A 15 -11.25 30.94 -14.63
C LYS A 15 -11.76 30.07 -13.50
N SER A 16 -12.78 30.55 -12.80
CA SER A 16 -13.47 29.77 -11.78
C SER A 16 -14.07 28.55 -12.46
N ILE A 17 -13.73 27.36 -11.98
CA ILE A 17 -14.28 26.11 -12.50
C ILE A 17 -15.81 26.19 -12.39
N PRO A 18 -16.57 25.98 -13.48
CA PRO A 18 -18.03 26.05 -13.47
C PRO A 18 -18.65 25.19 -12.35
N LYS A 19 -19.71 25.70 -11.71
CA LYS A 19 -20.38 25.04 -10.57
C LYS A 19 -20.85 23.61 -10.88
N GLU A 20 -21.23 23.36 -12.13
CA GLU A 20 -21.66 22.05 -12.63
C GLU A 20 -20.52 21.03 -12.71
N GLU A 21 -19.34 21.46 -13.19
CA GLU A 21 -18.14 20.62 -13.27
C GLU A 21 -17.64 20.22 -11.87
N LYS A 22 -17.69 21.16 -10.91
CA LYS A 22 -17.44 20.87 -9.49
C LYS A 22 -18.40 19.84 -8.90
N SER A 23 -19.70 19.94 -9.21
CA SER A 23 -20.72 19.00 -8.76
C SER A 23 -20.49 17.58 -9.30
N LYS A 24 -20.14 17.48 -10.59
CA LYS A 24 -19.81 16.19 -11.23
C LYS A 24 -18.56 15.54 -10.61
N ALA A 25 -17.52 16.33 -10.38
CA ALA A 25 -16.30 15.86 -9.71
C ALA A 25 -16.60 15.39 -8.27
N TYR A 26 -17.40 16.14 -7.50
CA TYR A 26 -17.80 15.75 -6.16
C TYR A 26 -18.55 14.42 -6.14
N LYS A 27 -19.53 14.24 -7.04
CA LYS A 27 -20.26 12.96 -7.16
C LYS A 27 -19.34 11.79 -7.49
N ALA A 28 -18.34 12.00 -8.36
CA ALA A 28 -17.37 10.97 -8.71
C ALA A 28 -16.47 10.59 -7.53
N ILE A 29 -15.97 11.59 -6.79
CA ILE A 29 -15.17 11.38 -5.57
C ILE A 29 -15.99 10.65 -4.52
N LEU A 30 -17.22 11.09 -4.25
CA LEU A 30 -18.09 10.47 -3.26
C LEU A 30 -18.40 9.02 -3.63
N ARG A 31 -18.69 8.74 -4.91
CA ARG A 31 -18.89 7.37 -5.40
C ARG A 31 -17.63 6.53 -5.18
N PHE A 32 -16.44 7.03 -5.51
CA PHE A 32 -15.19 6.33 -5.27
C PHE A 32 -15.00 6.02 -3.79
N VAL A 33 -15.15 7.01 -2.91
CA VAL A 33 -14.94 6.86 -1.46
C VAL A 33 -15.92 5.84 -0.87
N LEU A 34 -17.21 5.93 -1.22
CA LEU A 34 -18.22 4.98 -0.73
C LEU A 34 -17.94 3.56 -1.20
N LEU A 35 -17.57 3.38 -2.47
CA LEU A 35 -17.20 2.06 -3.00
C LEU A 35 -15.92 1.53 -2.36
N PHE A 36 -14.91 2.38 -2.17
CA PHE A 36 -13.66 2.02 -1.52
C PHE A 36 -13.88 1.55 -0.09
N ILE A 37 -14.59 2.36 0.72
CA ILE A 37 -14.89 2.02 2.11
C ILE A 37 -15.77 0.77 2.16
N GLY A 38 -16.82 0.68 1.34
CA GLY A 38 -17.70 -0.48 1.28
C GLY A 38 -16.97 -1.77 0.92
N LEU A 39 -16.09 -1.73 -0.10
CA LEU A 39 -15.28 -2.88 -0.51
C LEU A 39 -14.25 -3.26 0.55
N LEU A 40 -13.59 -2.27 1.19
CA LEU A 40 -12.62 -2.54 2.24
C LEU A 40 -13.28 -3.20 3.45
N ILE A 41 -14.42 -2.66 3.91
CA ILE A 41 -15.21 -3.24 5.00
C ILE A 41 -15.66 -4.66 4.61
N LEU A 42 -16.15 -4.85 3.39
CA LEU A 42 -16.56 -6.17 2.90
C LEU A 42 -15.40 -7.18 2.93
N LEU A 43 -14.22 -6.80 2.44
CA LEU A 43 -13.04 -7.66 2.45
C LEU A 43 -12.60 -8.02 3.87
N ILE A 44 -12.58 -7.04 4.78
CA ILE A 44 -12.23 -7.26 6.18
C ILE A 44 -13.25 -8.18 6.86
N ILE A 45 -14.56 -7.92 6.71
CA ILE A 45 -15.61 -8.76 7.30
C ILE A 45 -15.53 -10.18 6.74
N LEU A 46 -15.40 -10.33 5.42
CA LEU A 46 -15.28 -11.65 4.79
C LEU A 46 -14.06 -12.39 5.33
N PHE A 47 -12.93 -11.72 5.46
CA PHE A 47 -11.73 -12.29 6.06
C PHE A 47 -12.00 -12.69 7.51
N SER A 48 -12.51 -11.81 8.36
CA SER A 48 -12.80 -12.13 9.77
C SER A 48 -13.78 -13.30 9.94
N LEU A 49 -14.79 -13.45 9.07
CA LEU A 49 -15.75 -14.55 9.13
C LEU A 49 -15.19 -15.89 8.65
N THR A 50 -14.18 -15.87 7.78
CA THR A 50 -13.62 -17.07 7.13
C THR A 50 -12.23 -17.45 7.66
N ALA A 51 -11.53 -16.53 8.32
CA ALA A 51 -10.18 -16.68 8.84
C ALA A 51 -10.07 -17.93 9.72
N ASP A 52 -10.83 -17.97 10.81
CA ASP A 52 -10.70 -19.04 11.81
C ASP A 52 -11.17 -20.41 11.31
N LYS A 53 -12.19 -20.44 10.43
CA LYS A 53 -12.85 -21.68 10.02
C LYS A 53 -12.25 -22.33 8.79
N PHE A 54 -11.80 -21.53 7.82
CA PHE A 54 -11.43 -22.02 6.49
C PHE A 54 -10.02 -21.62 6.10
N LEU A 55 -9.60 -20.41 6.47
CA LEU A 55 -8.32 -19.86 6.01
C LEU A 55 -7.19 -20.09 7.01
N SER A 56 -7.45 -20.51 8.25
CA SER A 56 -6.42 -20.62 9.29
C SER A 56 -5.21 -21.47 8.86
N PRO A 57 -5.38 -22.65 8.20
CA PRO A 57 -4.23 -23.42 7.73
C PRO A 57 -3.47 -22.74 6.60
N THR A 58 -4.13 -21.88 5.83
CA THR A 58 -3.52 -21.11 4.75
C THR A 58 -2.79 -19.89 5.29
N ILE A 59 -3.38 -19.19 6.27
CA ILE A 59 -2.78 -18.03 6.95
C ILE A 59 -1.51 -18.48 7.67
N ASP A 60 -1.57 -19.57 8.43
CA ASP A 60 -0.42 -20.15 9.14
C ASP A 60 0.73 -20.48 8.16
N LYS A 61 0.41 -21.08 7.00
CA LYS A 61 1.40 -21.31 5.94
C LYS A 61 2.00 -20.02 5.39
N ILE A 62 1.21 -18.96 5.23
CA ILE A 62 1.70 -17.66 4.77
C ILE A 62 2.59 -17.00 5.84
N GLU A 63 2.23 -17.09 7.11
CA GLU A 63 3.03 -16.60 8.24
C GLU A 63 4.39 -17.31 8.29
N ILE A 64 4.38 -18.64 8.25
CA ILE A 64 5.60 -19.47 8.23
C ILE A 64 6.44 -19.13 7.00
N ALA A 65 5.84 -19.10 5.80
CA ALA A 65 6.56 -18.75 4.58
C ALA A 65 7.18 -17.34 4.66
N THR A 66 6.45 -16.38 5.21
CA THR A 66 6.95 -15.01 5.44
C THR A 66 8.14 -15.01 6.39
N ALA A 67 8.07 -15.74 7.52
CA ALA A 67 9.18 -15.87 8.46
C ALA A 67 10.44 -16.44 7.80
N HIS A 68 10.29 -17.49 6.98
CA HIS A 68 11.39 -18.11 6.25
C HIS A 68 11.97 -17.19 5.17
N ILE A 69 11.14 -16.46 4.42
CA ILE A 69 11.61 -15.51 3.40
C ILE A 69 12.39 -14.36 4.05
N VAL A 70 11.86 -13.77 5.12
CA VAL A 70 12.55 -12.70 5.85
C VAL A 70 13.85 -13.21 6.47
N GLY A 71 13.84 -14.41 7.08
CA GLY A 71 15.04 -15.05 7.62
C GLY A 71 16.10 -15.31 6.56
N LEU A 72 15.70 -15.77 5.36
CA LEU A 72 16.61 -15.94 4.23
C LEU A 72 17.24 -14.62 3.81
N VAL A 73 16.44 -13.55 3.66
CA VAL A 73 16.97 -12.23 3.31
C VAL A 73 17.95 -11.73 4.36
N LEU A 74 17.64 -11.86 5.65
CA LEU A 74 18.56 -11.49 6.74
C LEU A 74 19.87 -12.29 6.70
N ASN A 75 19.79 -13.58 6.38
CA ASN A 75 20.96 -14.45 6.28
C ASN A 75 21.85 -14.15 5.07
N ILE A 76 21.28 -13.67 3.96
CA ILE A 76 22.07 -13.13 2.83
C ILE A 76 22.97 -11.98 3.31
N PHE A 77 22.51 -11.18 4.28
CA PHE A 77 23.30 -10.11 4.89
C PHE A 77 24.16 -10.56 6.09
N GLY A 78 24.27 -11.87 6.36
CA GLY A 78 25.13 -12.41 7.41
C GLY A 78 24.62 -12.21 8.84
N MET A 79 23.32 -11.96 9.03
CA MET A 79 22.74 -11.65 10.35
C MET A 79 22.55 -12.87 11.26
N GLY A 80 22.67 -14.09 10.75
CA GLY A 80 22.52 -15.31 11.54
C GLY A 80 21.10 -15.52 12.08
N ALA A 81 20.09 -15.17 11.29
CA ALA A 81 18.68 -15.34 11.60
C ALA A 81 18.30 -16.83 11.72
N GLN A 82 17.62 -17.15 12.81
CA GLN A 82 17.03 -18.45 13.07
C GLN A 82 15.52 -18.36 12.90
N VAL A 83 14.93 -19.31 12.18
CA VAL A 83 13.49 -19.37 11.95
C VAL A 83 12.98 -20.71 12.48
N SER A 84 11.96 -20.66 13.32
CA SER A 84 11.25 -21.84 13.83
C SER A 84 9.75 -21.61 13.72
N GLN A 85 9.11 -22.29 12.76
CA GLN A 85 7.72 -22.02 12.39
C GLN A 85 7.53 -20.54 12.03
N LYS A 86 6.66 -19.82 12.76
CA LYS A 86 6.42 -18.38 12.62
C LYS A 86 7.36 -17.50 13.45
N PHE A 87 8.24 -18.07 14.26
CA PHE A 87 9.18 -17.28 15.07
C PHE A 87 10.47 -16.99 14.30
N LEU A 88 10.81 -15.72 14.20
CA LEU A 88 12.06 -15.21 13.62
C LEU A 88 12.92 -14.62 14.73
N SER A 89 14.14 -15.12 14.89
CA SER A 89 15.04 -14.73 15.97
C SER A 89 16.43 -14.33 15.48
N LEU A 90 16.93 -13.23 16.03
CA LEU A 90 18.30 -12.75 15.97
C LEU A 90 18.91 -12.76 17.38
N LYS A 91 20.19 -12.38 17.48
CA LYS A 91 20.96 -12.41 18.74
C LYS A 91 20.26 -11.71 19.92
N ASN A 92 19.67 -10.54 19.67
CA ASN A 92 19.10 -9.70 20.73
C ASN A 92 17.59 -9.44 20.56
N PHE A 93 16.94 -10.08 19.58
CA PHE A 93 15.56 -9.79 19.24
C PHE A 93 14.88 -11.01 18.65
N SER A 94 13.63 -11.26 19.06
CA SER A 94 12.79 -12.33 18.56
C SER A 94 11.38 -11.79 18.33
N VAL A 95 10.77 -12.18 17.22
CA VAL A 95 9.42 -11.75 16.85
C VAL A 95 8.65 -12.92 16.26
N GLU A 96 7.37 -12.99 16.60
CA GLU A 96 6.41 -13.89 15.98
C GLU A 96 5.78 -13.21 14.77
N ILE A 97 5.81 -13.88 13.62
CA ILE A 97 5.12 -13.42 12.42
C ILE A 97 3.65 -13.79 12.54
N ILE A 98 2.80 -12.76 12.58
CA ILE A 98 1.33 -12.88 12.60
C ILE A 98 0.74 -12.39 11.28
N ALA A 99 -0.55 -12.62 11.04
CA ALA A 99 -1.24 -12.25 9.82
C ALA A 99 -1.03 -10.77 9.42
N GLU A 100 -1.00 -9.86 10.39
CA GLU A 100 -0.74 -8.43 10.22
C GLU A 100 0.68 -8.13 9.67
N CYS A 101 1.64 -9.01 9.92
CA CYS A 101 3.00 -8.93 9.41
C CYS A 101 3.13 -9.42 7.96
N THR A 102 2.14 -10.11 7.42
CA THR A 102 2.22 -10.76 6.08
C THR A 102 1.96 -9.80 4.91
N GLY A 103 1.48 -8.59 5.19
CA GLY A 103 1.10 -7.62 4.14
C GLY A 103 -0.33 -7.81 3.62
N LEU A 104 -1.10 -8.72 4.21
CA LEU A 104 -2.44 -9.08 3.73
C LEU A 104 -3.43 -7.91 3.81
N PHE A 105 -3.39 -7.12 4.89
CA PHE A 105 -4.28 -5.97 5.05
C PHE A 105 -3.93 -4.84 4.08
N GLU A 106 -2.65 -4.62 3.80
CA GLU A 106 -2.17 -3.69 2.79
C GLU A 106 -2.67 -4.10 1.39
N ILE A 107 -2.67 -5.39 1.09
CA ILE A 107 -3.27 -5.93 -0.14
C ILE A 107 -4.78 -5.65 -0.17
N PHE A 108 -5.53 -5.84 0.91
CA PHE A 108 -6.96 -5.51 0.94
C PHE A 108 -7.23 -4.03 0.66
N ILE A 109 -6.48 -3.13 1.30
CA ILE A 109 -6.57 -1.69 1.06
C ILE A 109 -6.30 -1.38 -0.41
N PHE A 110 -5.23 -1.92 -0.97
CA PHE A 110 -4.87 -1.68 -2.37
C PHE A 110 -5.90 -2.25 -3.35
N LEU A 111 -6.39 -3.47 -3.11
CA LEU A 111 -7.44 -4.11 -3.91
C LEU A 111 -8.73 -3.31 -3.89
N ALA A 112 -9.18 -2.87 -2.71
CA ALA A 112 -10.36 -2.03 -2.57
C ALA A 112 -10.19 -0.73 -3.39
N ALA A 113 -9.00 -0.10 -3.34
CA ALA A 113 -8.71 1.12 -4.08
C ALA A 113 -8.69 0.91 -5.61
N MET A 114 -8.12 -0.20 -6.08
CA MET A 114 -8.12 -0.57 -7.51
C MET A 114 -9.54 -0.86 -8.02
N LEU A 115 -10.32 -1.61 -7.26
CA LEU A 115 -11.67 -2.03 -7.64
C LEU A 115 -12.67 -0.87 -7.59
N ALA A 116 -12.53 0.04 -6.62
CA ALA A 116 -13.36 1.24 -6.52
C ALA A 116 -13.09 2.27 -7.62
N TYR A 117 -11.86 2.31 -8.15
CA TYR A 117 -11.49 3.29 -9.19
C TYR A 117 -12.20 3.00 -10.52
N PRO A 118 -12.75 4.01 -11.22
CA PRO A 118 -13.48 3.83 -12.47
C PRO A 118 -12.53 3.61 -13.67
N ALA A 119 -11.87 2.46 -13.71
CA ALA A 119 -11.06 1.99 -14.84
C ALA A 119 -11.66 0.74 -15.50
N SER A 120 -11.22 0.43 -16.73
CA SER A 120 -11.61 -0.80 -17.41
C SER A 120 -11.09 -2.04 -16.67
N PHE A 121 -11.78 -3.17 -16.82
CA PHE A 121 -11.43 -4.41 -16.12
C PHE A 121 -9.99 -4.87 -16.39
N LYS A 122 -9.53 -4.76 -17.65
CA LYS A 122 -8.14 -5.09 -18.03
C LYS A 122 -7.10 -4.25 -17.27
N LYS A 123 -7.35 -2.96 -17.11
CA LYS A 123 -6.46 -2.04 -16.39
C LYS A 123 -6.41 -2.34 -14.91
N LYS A 124 -7.56 -2.68 -14.31
CA LYS A 124 -7.63 -3.16 -12.92
C LYS A 124 -6.81 -4.42 -12.75
N LEU A 125 -6.96 -5.41 -13.64
CA LEU A 125 -6.20 -6.65 -13.56
C LEU A 125 -4.69 -6.44 -13.64
N TRP A 126 -4.22 -5.57 -14.54
CA TRP A 126 -2.80 -5.17 -14.59
C TRP A 126 -2.34 -4.49 -13.30
N GLY A 127 -3.17 -3.62 -12.73
CA GLY A 127 -2.87 -2.97 -11.44
C GLY A 127 -2.73 -3.97 -10.31
N VAL A 128 -3.63 -4.95 -10.24
CA VAL A 128 -3.57 -6.03 -9.24
C VAL A 128 -2.35 -6.92 -9.46
N PHE A 129 -2.10 -7.34 -10.70
CA PHE A 129 -1.00 -8.23 -11.06
C PHE A 129 0.37 -7.64 -10.72
N LEU A 130 0.57 -6.34 -10.93
CA LEU A 130 1.82 -5.65 -10.58
C LEU A 130 1.86 -5.20 -9.12
N GLY A 131 0.71 -4.79 -8.57
CA GLY A 131 0.60 -4.21 -7.24
C GLY A 131 0.78 -5.23 -6.12
N ILE A 132 0.20 -6.43 -6.24
CA ILE A 132 0.33 -7.46 -5.19
C ILE A 132 1.80 -7.85 -4.96
N PRO A 133 2.60 -8.21 -6.00
CA PRO A 133 4.02 -8.49 -5.81
C PRO A 133 4.79 -7.30 -5.24
N PHE A 134 4.48 -6.08 -5.68
CA PHE A 134 5.12 -4.87 -5.16
C PHE A 134 4.85 -4.69 -3.66
N ILE A 135 3.60 -4.83 -3.21
CA ILE A 135 3.23 -4.73 -1.80
C ILE A 135 3.89 -5.82 -0.98
N PHE A 136 3.93 -7.05 -1.50
CA PHE A 136 4.64 -8.15 -0.84
C PHE A 136 6.13 -7.83 -0.64
N LEU A 137 6.81 -7.31 -1.67
CA LEU A 137 8.22 -6.91 -1.57
C LEU A 137 8.44 -5.80 -0.54
N VAL A 138 7.58 -4.77 -0.54
CA VAL A 138 7.63 -3.69 0.46
C VAL A 138 7.40 -4.25 1.86
N ASN A 139 6.49 -5.22 2.02
CA ASN A 139 6.24 -5.88 3.29
C ASN A 139 7.45 -6.68 3.79
N ILE A 140 8.11 -7.45 2.91
CA ILE A 140 9.35 -8.16 3.27
C ILE A 140 10.43 -7.17 3.68
N LEU A 141 10.61 -6.08 2.93
CA LEU A 141 11.54 -5.00 3.29
C LEU A 141 11.22 -4.41 4.67
N ARG A 142 9.95 -4.12 4.95
CA ARG A 142 9.48 -3.67 6.26
C ARG A 142 9.92 -4.60 7.37
N MET A 143 9.63 -5.89 7.22
CA MET A 143 9.97 -6.90 8.23
C MET A 143 11.47 -7.01 8.45
N VAL A 144 12.28 -7.00 7.39
CA VAL A 144 13.73 -6.97 7.48
C VAL A 144 14.21 -5.75 8.27
N VAL A 145 13.75 -4.54 7.90
CA VAL A 145 14.18 -3.30 8.55
C VAL A 145 13.78 -3.26 10.01
N ILE A 146 12.53 -3.61 10.37
CA ILE A 146 12.09 -3.66 11.77
C ILE A 146 12.96 -4.63 12.55
N THR A 147 13.18 -5.84 12.02
CA THR A 147 13.95 -6.89 12.70
C THR A 147 15.41 -6.47 12.91
N VAL A 148 16.05 -5.86 11.90
CA VAL A 148 17.42 -5.33 12.00
C VAL A 148 17.50 -4.22 13.05
N VAL A 149 16.64 -3.19 12.94
CA VAL A 149 16.63 -2.05 13.87
C VAL A 149 16.38 -2.54 15.29
N SER A 150 15.46 -3.48 15.48
CA SER A 150 15.09 -3.98 16.81
C SER A 150 16.16 -4.89 17.41
N ASN A 151 16.97 -5.56 16.60
CA ASN A 151 18.14 -6.30 17.08
C ASN A 151 19.25 -5.39 17.63
N TYR A 152 19.41 -4.18 17.10
CA TYR A 152 20.36 -3.19 17.64
C TYR A 152 19.74 -2.32 18.74
N ARG A 153 18.45 -2.02 18.64
CA ARG A 153 17.72 -1.19 19.61
C ARG A 153 16.31 -1.75 19.84
N PRO A 154 16.14 -2.75 20.74
CA PRO A 154 14.84 -3.38 20.99
C PRO A 154 13.73 -2.39 21.37
N SER A 155 14.07 -1.30 22.09
CA SER A 155 13.12 -0.25 22.45
C SER A 155 12.54 0.53 21.28
N ALA A 156 13.13 0.43 20.08
CA ALA A 156 12.61 1.08 18.88
C ALA A 156 11.53 0.26 18.15
N PHE A 157 11.32 -1.00 18.55
CA PHE A 157 10.36 -1.90 17.88
C PHE A 157 8.96 -1.28 17.79
N GLU A 158 8.41 -0.81 18.92
CA GLU A 158 7.07 -0.25 18.98
C GLU A 158 6.93 1.00 18.10
N PHE A 159 7.93 1.90 18.13
CA PHE A 159 7.96 3.08 17.27
C PHE A 159 7.95 2.69 15.78
N MET A 160 8.84 1.77 15.40
CA MET A 160 8.99 1.34 14.02
C MET A 160 7.71 0.64 13.53
N HIS A 161 7.19 -0.29 14.33
CA HIS A 161 6.04 -1.13 13.99
C HIS A 161 4.74 -0.33 13.92
N LEU A 162 4.44 0.51 14.92
CA LEU A 162 3.13 1.18 15.02
C LEU A 162 3.06 2.54 14.33
N TYR A 163 4.18 3.26 14.21
CA TYR A 163 4.17 4.64 13.74
C TYR A 163 4.89 4.81 12.41
N PHE A 164 6.18 4.46 12.36
CA PHE A 164 7.00 4.71 11.18
C PHE A 164 6.46 3.96 9.96
N TRP A 165 6.28 2.64 10.09
CA TRP A 165 5.82 1.82 8.98
C TRP A 165 4.37 2.07 8.62
N GLN A 166 3.52 2.44 9.58
CA GLN A 166 2.14 2.83 9.30
C GLN A 166 2.07 4.03 8.35
N VAL A 167 2.84 5.08 8.64
CA VAL A 167 2.90 6.28 7.77
C VAL A 167 3.58 5.95 6.44
N ALA A 168 4.71 5.23 6.46
CA ALA A 168 5.44 4.88 5.25
C ALA A 168 4.59 4.06 4.29
N LEU A 169 3.86 3.05 4.78
CA LEU A 169 2.97 2.22 3.95
C LEU A 169 1.83 3.01 3.34
N ILE A 170 1.19 3.93 4.08
CA ILE A 170 0.15 4.80 3.54
C ILE A 170 0.71 5.59 2.35
N LEU A 171 1.88 6.21 2.51
CA LEU A 171 2.51 6.99 1.44
C LEU A 171 2.90 6.13 0.24
N ILE A 172 3.44 4.94 0.47
CA ILE A 172 3.84 4.00 -0.59
C ILE A 172 2.62 3.49 -1.35
N LEU A 173 1.57 3.04 -0.66
CA LEU A 173 0.35 2.54 -1.28
C LEU A 173 -0.37 3.63 -2.09
N LEU A 174 -0.47 4.85 -1.54
CA LEU A 174 -1.02 5.99 -2.27
C LEU A 174 -0.19 6.31 -3.51
N SER A 175 1.14 6.31 -3.39
CA SER A 175 2.04 6.56 -4.51
C SER A 175 1.90 5.49 -5.60
N ALA A 176 1.88 4.21 -5.23
CA ALA A 176 1.69 3.11 -6.15
C ALA A 176 0.32 3.19 -6.86
N TRP A 177 -0.74 3.52 -6.11
CA TRP A 177 -2.07 3.72 -6.66
C TRP A 177 -2.12 4.88 -7.66
N ILE A 178 -1.53 6.04 -7.33
CA ILE A 178 -1.43 7.19 -8.24
C ILE A 178 -0.62 6.84 -9.48
N LEU A 179 0.53 6.17 -9.33
CA LEU A 179 1.37 5.75 -10.44
C LEU A 179 0.64 4.81 -11.40
N TRP A 180 -0.14 3.86 -10.88
CA TRP A 180 -1.00 3.01 -11.71
C TRP A 180 -2.03 3.83 -12.50
N ILE A 181 -2.69 4.81 -11.86
CA ILE A 181 -3.63 5.71 -12.55
C ILE A 181 -2.92 6.44 -13.69
N GLU A 182 -1.76 7.02 -13.41
CA GLU A 182 -1.01 7.86 -14.35
C GLU A 182 -0.46 7.06 -15.52
N LYS A 183 0.14 5.89 -15.25
CA LYS A 183 0.91 5.13 -16.23
C LYS A 183 0.11 4.05 -16.95
N ILE A 184 -0.92 3.50 -16.31
CA ILE A 184 -1.71 2.39 -16.87
C ILE A 184 -3.12 2.87 -17.23
N VAL A 185 -3.75 3.68 -16.38
CA VAL A 185 -5.12 4.13 -16.68
C VAL A 185 -5.15 5.23 -17.74
N LYS A 186 -4.32 6.27 -17.60
CA LYS A 186 -4.29 7.42 -18.51
C LYS A 186 -3.52 7.17 -19.82
N SER A 187 -2.65 6.16 -19.89
CA SER A 187 -1.74 5.96 -21.04
C SER A 187 -2.39 5.38 -22.31
N GLU A 188 -3.70 5.12 -22.34
CA GLU A 188 -4.42 4.75 -23.58
C GLU A 188 -5.35 5.87 -24.08
N ARG A 189 -4.98 7.14 -23.88
CA ARG A 189 -5.37 8.19 -24.83
C ARG A 189 -4.28 8.31 -25.88
N PHE A 190 -4.16 7.31 -26.74
CA PHE A 190 -3.45 7.40 -28.02
C PHE A 190 -4.42 6.98 -29.11
#